data_AF-A0A3D1R544-F1
#
_entry.id   AF-A0A3D1R544-F1
#
_cell.length_a   1.000
_cell.length_b   1.000
_cell.length_c   1.000
_cell.angle_alpha   90.00
_cell.angle_beta   90.00
_cell.angle_gamma   90.00
#
_symmetry.space_group_name_H-M   'P 1'
#
loop_
_entity.id
_entity.type
_entity.pdbx_description
1 polymer ?
#
loop_
_entity_poly.entity_id
_entity_poly.type
_entity_poly.pdbx_seq_one_letter_code
_entity_poly.pdbx_strand_id
1 'polypeptide(L)' 'LLLLPMVILSSREALRAVPLSIREACFALGADRWQGLRRVVLPMAAPGMLTGIILALARAVGETAPLV' A
#
# COMPACT_ATOMS: atom_id res chain seq x y z
N LEU A 1 -14.74 -4.95 13.08
CA LEU A 1 -13.38 -4.66 13.63
C LEU A 1 -12.23 -5.31 12.81
N LEU A 2 -12.52 -6.13 11.79
CA LEU A 2 -11.50 -6.87 11.01
C LEU A 2 -10.89 -6.09 9.82
N LEU A 3 -11.44 -4.93 9.49
CA LEU A 3 -10.96 -4.05 8.41
C LEU A 3 -9.53 -3.51 8.65
N LEU A 4 -9.24 -3.09 9.88
CA LEU A 4 -7.98 -2.44 10.26
C LEU A 4 -6.74 -3.32 9.97
N PRO A 5 -6.67 -4.59 10.42
CA PRO A 5 -5.52 -5.44 10.12
C PRO A 5 -5.37 -5.75 8.63
N MET A 6 -6.48 -5.86 7.89
CA MET A 6 -6.45 -6.12 6.43
C MET A 6 -5.85 -4.94 5.66
N VAL A 7 -6.29 -3.72 5.99
CA VAL A 7 -5.75 -2.49 5.38
C VAL A 7 -4.27 -2.32 5.71
N ILE A 8 -3.85 -2.59 6.95
CA ILE A 8 -2.43 -2.54 7.34
C ILE A 8 -1.61 -3.58 6.57
N LEU A 9 -2.10 -4.81 6.42
CA LEU A 9 -1.39 -5.86 5.70
C LEU A 9 -1.24 -5.50 4.22
N SER A 10 -2.34 -5.10 3.57
CA SER A 10 -2.31 -4.62 2.18
C SER A 10 -1.34 -3.45 1.99
N SER A 11 -1.34 -2.50 2.93
CA SER A 11 -0.45 -1.34 2.85
C SER A 11 1.03 -1.74 2.95
N ARG A 12 1.36 -2.69 3.83
CA ARG A 12 2.73 -3.23 3.94
C ARG A 12 3.16 -4.00 2.71
N GLU A 13 2.30 -4.86 2.17
CA GLU A 13 2.60 -5.64 0.96
C GLU A 13 2.79 -4.73 -0.25
N ALA A 14 1.94 -3.71 -0.39
CA ALA A 14 2.08 -2.72 -1.46
C ALA A 14 3.39 -1.92 -1.36
N LEU A 15 3.83 -1.55 -0.16
CA LEU A 15 5.11 -0.89 0.06
C LEU A 15 6.30 -1.84 -0.17
N ARG A 16 6.18 -3.12 0.22
CA ARG A 16 7.20 -4.15 -0.01
C ARG A 16 7.36 -4.52 -1.48
N ALA A 17 6.29 -4.41 -2.27
CA ALA A 17 6.33 -4.66 -3.70
C ALA A 17 7.19 -3.63 -4.46
N VAL A 18 7.47 -2.46 -3.86
CA VAL A 18 8.36 -1.47 -4.46
C VAL A 18 9.83 -1.93 -4.33
N PRO A 19 10.55 -2.14 -5.45
CA PRO A 19 11.94 -2.59 -5.41
C PRO A 19 12.86 -1.60 -4.69
N LEU A 20 13.78 -2.11 -3.88
CA LEU A 20 14.78 -1.29 -3.18
C LEU A 20 15.64 -0.47 -4.15
N SER A 21 15.92 -1.02 -5.34
CA SER A 21 16.72 -0.41 -6.40
C SER A 21 16.19 0.98 -6.82
N ILE A 22 14.88 1.22 -6.71
CA ILE A 22 14.27 2.51 -7.04
C ILE A 22 14.58 3.56 -5.98
N ARG A 23 14.66 3.14 -4.70
CA ARG A 23 15.09 4.03 -3.60
C ARG A 23 16.57 4.35 -3.74
N GLU A 24 17.38 3.36 -4.10
CA GLU A 24 18.81 3.56 -4.37
C GLU A 24 19.05 4.50 -5.55
N ALA A 25 18.27 4.36 -6.64
CA ALA A 25 18.29 5.29 -7.76
C ALA A 25 17.93 6.73 -7.35
N CYS A 26 16.91 6.91 -6.49
CA CYS A 26 16.58 8.23 -5.94
C CYS A 26 17.78 8.85 -5.20
N PHE A 27 18.47 8.06 -4.37
CA PHE A 27 19.64 8.54 -3.63
C PHE A 27 20.84 8.82 -4.54
N ALA A 28 21.07 7.99 -5.57
CA ALA A 28 22.13 8.20 -6.55
C ALA A 28 21.93 9.48 -7.37
N LEU A 29 20.67 9.88 -7.59
CA LEU A 29 20.30 11.15 -8.23
C LEU A 29 20.35 12.36 -7.28
N GLY A 30 20.73 12.16 -6.01
CA GLY A 30 20.82 13.22 -5.00
C GLY A 30 19.48 13.62 -4.38
N ALA A 31 18.41 12.83 -4.53
CA ALA A 31 17.12 13.11 -3.90
C ALA A 31 17.14 12.77 -2.40
N ASP A 32 16.50 13.61 -1.60
CA ASP A 32 16.32 13.33 -0.17
C ASP A 32 15.36 12.14 0.06
N ARG A 33 15.49 11.46 1.21
CA ARG A 33 14.64 10.32 1.58
C ARG A 33 13.16 10.66 1.51
N TRP A 34 12.78 11.87 1.93
CA TRP A 34 11.40 12.32 1.90
C TRP A 34 10.90 12.58 0.47
N GLN A 35 11.76 13.10 -0.39
CA GLN A 35 11.45 13.33 -1.80
C GLN A 35 11.24 12.00 -2.54
N GLY A 36 12.15 11.04 -2.36
CA GLY A 36 12.03 9.70 -2.94
C GLY A 36 10.79 8.95 -2.42
N LEU A 37 10.50 9.06 -1.12
CA LEU A 37 9.29 8.46 -0.54
C LEU A 37 8.03 9.04 -1.17
N ARG A 38 7.86 10.37 -1.17
CA ARG A 38 6.63 11.02 -1.63
C ARG A 38 6.43 10.96 -3.14
N ARG A 39 7.49 11.15 -3.92
CA ARG A 39 7.40 11.31 -5.38
C ARG A 39 7.55 10.01 -6.15
N VAL A 40 8.14 8.98 -5.54
CA VAL A 40 8.44 7.72 -6.22
C VAL A 40 7.79 6.54 -5.52
N VAL A 41 8.13 6.29 -4.25
CA VAL A 41 7.67 5.09 -3.53
C VAL A 41 6.16 5.13 -3.27
N LEU A 42 5.61 6.24 -2.78
CA LEU A 42 4.19 6.40 -2.50
C LEU A 42 3.30 6.19 -3.73
N PRO A 43 3.53 6.89 -4.87
CA PRO A 43 2.71 6.70 -6.05
C PRO A 43 2.89 5.32 -6.68
N MET A 44 4.07 4.70 -6.54
CA MET A 44 4.32 3.36 -7.06
C MET A 44 3.64 2.26 -6.22
N ALA A 45 3.54 2.45 -4.91
CA ALA A 45 2.80 1.55 -4.01
C ALA A 45 1.28 1.80 -4.02
N ALA A 46 0.82 2.99 -4.42
CA ALA A 46 -0.59 3.38 -4.44
C ALA A 46 -1.54 2.39 -5.15
N PRO A 47 -1.26 1.89 -6.37
CA PRO A 47 -2.14 0.92 -7.02
C PRO A 47 -2.27 -0.39 -6.23
N GLY A 48 -1.19 -0.87 -5.59
CA GLY A 48 -1.21 -2.04 -4.72
C GLY A 48 -2.03 -1.81 -3.44
N MET A 49 -1.90 -0.64 -2.83
CA MET A 49 -2.70 -0.25 -1.66
C MET A 49 -4.18 -0.16 -2.00
N LEU A 50 -4.53 0.50 -3.11
CA LEU A 50 -5.91 0.64 -3.56
C LEU A 50 -6.56 -0.73 -3.78
N THR A 51 -5.84 -1.67 -4.38
CA THR A 51 -6.35 -3.03 -4.61
C THR A 51 -6.71 -3.72 -3.30
N GLY A 52 -5.83 -3.71 -2.30
CA GLY A 52 -6.15 -4.36 -1.04
C GLY A 52 -7.14 -3.57 -0.17
N ILE A 53 -7.27 -2.26 -0.33
CA ILE A 53 -8.38 -1.49 0.24
C ILE A 53 -9.71 -1.94 -0.37
N ILE A 54 -9.80 -2.09 -1.69
CA ILE A 54 -11.01 -2.58 -2.38
C ILE A 54 -11.38 -3.98 -1.87
N LEU A 55 -10.41 -4.90 -1.78
CA LEU A 55 -10.64 -6.24 -1.25
C LEU A 55 -11.08 -6.23 0.22
N ALA A 56 -10.48 -5.38 1.05
CA ALA A 56 -10.85 -5.23 2.45
C ALA A 56 -12.28 -4.68 2.62
N LEU A 57 -12.69 -3.72 1.78
CA LEU A 57 -14.05 -3.20 1.75
C LEU A 57 -15.04 -4.25 1.26
N ALA A 58 -14.73 -4.97 0.19
CA ALA A 58 -15.56 -6.07 -0.30
C ALA A 58 -15.78 -7.14 0.77
N ARG A 59 -14.71 -7.49 1.50
CA ARG A 59 -14.78 -8.39 2.68
C ARG A 59 -15.65 -7.82 3.78
N ALA A 60 -15.48 -6.55 4.16
CA ALA A 60 -16.24 -5.97 5.25
C ALA A 60 -17.74 -5.89 4.97
N VAL A 61 -18.11 -5.57 3.74
CA VAL A 61 -19.51 -5.60 3.30
C VAL A 61 -20.04 -7.04 3.29
N GLY A 62 -19.24 -8.00 2.84
CA GLY A 62 -19.59 -9.42 2.87
C GLY A 62 -19.68 -10.02 4.29
N GLU A 63 -18.83 -9.61 5.22
CA GLU A 63 -18.84 -10.02 6.64
C GLU A 63 -20.02 -9.39 7.41
N THR A 64 -20.61 -8.31 6.91
CA THR A 64 -21.90 -7.78 7.41
C THR A 64 -23.13 -8.46 6.82
N ALA A 65 -22.97 -9.28 5.76
CA ALA A 65 -24.08 -9.98 5.11
C ALA A 65 -24.57 -11.30 5.77
N PRO A 66 -23.87 -12.02 6.66
CA PRO A 66 -24.37 -13.29 7.20
C PRO A 66 -25.29 -13.08 8.42
N LEU A 67 -26.09 -12.00 8.43
CA LEU A 67 -27.14 -11.74 9.42
C LEU A 67 -28.56 -11.84 8.82
N VAL A 68 -28.75 -12.73 7.84
CA VAL A 68 -30.06 -13.23 7.40
C VAL A 68 -30.06 -14.75 7.33
#